data_AF-A0A834MLN8-F1
#
_entry.id   AF-A0A834MLN8-F1
#
_cell.length_a   1.000
_cell.length_b   1.000
_cell.length_c   1.000
_cell.angle_alpha   90.00
_cell.angle_beta   90.00
_cell.angle_gamma   90.00
#
_symmetry.space_group_name_H-M   'P 1'
#
loop_
_entity.id
_entity.type
_entity.pdbx_description
1 polymer ?
#
loop_
_entity_poly.entity_id
_entity_poly.type
_entity_poly.pdbx_seq_one_letter_code
_entity_poly.pdbx_strand_id
1 'polypeptide(L)'
;MLVKSPKSSTRKWLKRGAFFLIAAEGVSFLGSYFLWYKVNTDRESRKYLRDNYPALLSLLECQRIVLMARVAKSIFWLAAFTGLGYGLLGLTKTPEEIKKISRDLPGAEKDPRNIYKEKQKFINTLEAAAKSEKPFYLLTKEEIEATIRR
;
A
#
# COMPACT_ATOMS: atom_id res chain seq x y z
N MET A 1 7.86 1.84 32.56
CA MET A 1 7.12 0.78 31.82
C MET A 1 5.97 1.43 31.08
N LEU A 2 5.96 1.44 29.74
CA LEU A 2 4.83 1.98 28.97
C LEU A 2 3.59 1.10 29.20
N VAL A 3 2.57 1.67 29.85
CA VAL A 3 1.27 1.02 30.07
C VAL A 3 0.62 0.83 28.70
N LYS A 4 0.65 -0.41 28.20
CA LYS A 4 -0.06 -0.79 26.97
C LYS A 4 -1.56 -0.75 27.26
N SER A 5 -2.25 0.26 26.74
CA SER A 5 -3.71 0.28 26.80
C SER A 5 -4.29 -0.88 25.97
N PRO A 6 -5.33 -1.59 26.47
CA PRO A 6 -5.94 -2.68 25.73
C PRO A 6 -6.59 -2.14 24.46
N LYS A 7 -6.20 -2.67 23.29
CA LYS A 7 -6.77 -2.29 21.98
C LYS A 7 -8.30 -2.40 22.03
N SER A 8 -8.99 -1.28 21.77
CA SER A 8 -10.45 -1.18 21.87
C SER A 8 -11.18 -2.25 21.06
N SER A 9 -12.19 -2.87 21.68
CA SER A 9 -12.99 -3.96 21.08
C SER A 9 -13.64 -3.55 19.75
N THR A 10 -14.09 -2.30 19.66
CA THR A 10 -14.69 -1.69 18.47
C THR A 10 -13.74 -1.70 17.26
N ARG A 11 -12.43 -1.47 17.47
CA ARG A 11 -11.43 -1.50 16.39
C ARG A 11 -11.20 -2.90 15.83
N LYS A 12 -11.38 -3.95 16.64
CA LYS A 12 -11.30 -5.35 16.17
C LYS A 12 -12.52 -5.73 15.33
N TRP A 13 -13.71 -5.30 15.77
CA TRP A 13 -14.95 -5.56 15.04
C TRP A 13 -14.96 -4.86 13.68
N LEU A 14 -14.55 -3.59 13.63
CA LEU A 14 -14.45 -2.83 12.37
C LEU A 14 -13.49 -3.48 11.37
N LYS A 15 -12.33 -3.96 11.84
CA LYS A 15 -11.35 -4.65 10.98
C LYS A 15 -11.89 -5.95 10.40
N ARG A 16 -12.66 -6.72 11.19
CA ARG A 16 -13.30 -7.95 10.70
C ARG A 16 -14.41 -7.63 9.70
N GLY A 17 -15.27 -6.65 10.00
CA GLY A 17 -16.33 -6.20 9.10
C GLY A 17 -15.77 -5.72 7.75
N ALA A 18 -14.72 -4.91 7.77
CA ALA A 18 -14.05 -4.45 6.56
C ALA A 18 -13.48 -5.61 5.72
N PHE A 19 -12.84 -6.60 6.35
CA PHE A 19 -12.35 -7.78 5.64
C PHE A 19 -13.47 -8.58 4.98
N PHE A 20 -14.57 -8.82 5.70
CA PHE A 20 -15.74 -9.52 5.14
C PHE A 20 -16.34 -8.78 3.95
N LEU A 21 -16.48 -7.45 4.03
CA LEU A 21 -17.01 -6.65 2.92
C LEU A 21 -16.11 -6.72 1.69
N ILE A 22 -14.79 -6.61 1.87
CA ILE A 22 -13.82 -6.73 0.77
C ILE A 22 -13.84 -8.14 0.17
N ALA A 23 -13.92 -9.17 1.00
CA ALA A 23 -14.00 -10.56 0.53
C ALA A 23 -15.30 -10.82 -0.24
N ALA A 24 -16.44 -10.34 0.28
CA ALA A 24 -17.74 -10.47 -0.38
C ALA A 24 -17.77 -9.72 -1.72
N GLU A 25 -17.18 -8.53 -1.78
CA GLU A 25 -17.03 -7.77 -3.02
C GLU A 25 -16.12 -8.51 -4.01
N GLY A 26 -14.97 -9.03 -3.58
CA GLY A 26 -14.08 -9.83 -4.41
C GLY A 26 -14.77 -11.06 -5.01
N VAL A 27 -15.50 -11.83 -4.21
CA VAL A 27 -16.27 -12.99 -4.69
C VAL A 27 -17.35 -12.57 -5.67
N SER A 28 -18.03 -11.45 -5.42
CA SER A 28 -19.06 -10.92 -6.32
C SER A 28 -18.48 -10.48 -7.67
N PHE A 29 -17.31 -9.84 -7.66
CA PHE A 29 -16.60 -9.46 -8.88
C PHE A 29 -16.13 -10.67 -9.68
N LEU A 30 -15.53 -11.67 -9.02
CA LEU A 30 -15.10 -12.92 -9.64
C LEU A 30 -16.28 -13.68 -10.25
N GLY A 31 -17.39 -13.81 -9.51
CA GLY A 31 -18.61 -14.45 -10.01
C GLY A 31 -19.20 -13.72 -11.22
N SER A 32 -19.25 -12.38 -11.17
CA SER A 32 -19.75 -11.58 -12.30
C SER A 32 -18.86 -11.69 -13.53
N TYR A 33 -17.54 -11.71 -13.36
CA TYR A 33 -16.60 -11.88 -14.48
C TYR A 33 -16.69 -13.28 -15.08
N PHE A 34 -16.76 -14.32 -14.24
CA PHE A 34 -16.89 -15.70 -14.70
C PHE A 34 -18.18 -15.90 -15.50
N LEU A 35 -19.30 -15.34 -15.02
CA LEU A 35 -20.57 -15.40 -15.72
C LEU A 35 -20.50 -14.68 -17.08
N TRP A 36 -19.91 -13.49 -17.11
CA TRP A 36 -19.69 -12.75 -18.36
C TRP A 36 -18.80 -13.54 -19.34
N TYR A 37 -17.70 -14.12 -18.86
CA TYR A 37 -16.80 -14.94 -19.67
C TYR A 37 -17.56 -16.14 -20.26
N LYS A 38 -18.28 -16.89 -19.43
CA LYS A 38 -19.07 -18.06 -19.86
C LYS A 38 -20.14 -17.72 -20.90
N VAL A 39 -20.84 -16.59 -20.74
CA VAL A 39 -21.86 -16.12 -21.70
C VAL A 39 -21.25 -15.75 -23.06
N ASN A 40 -20.00 -15.26 -23.07
CA ASN A 40 -19.32 -14.83 -24.28
C ASN A 40 -18.57 -15.95 -25.00
N THR A 41 -18.09 -16.96 -24.27
CA THR A 41 -17.38 -18.12 -24.84
C THR A 41 -18.34 -19.16 -25.41
N ASP A 42 -19.43 -19.49 -24.71
CA ASP A 42 -20.31 -20.62 -25.06
C ASP A 42 -21.69 -20.16 -25.55
N ARG A 43 -22.08 -20.58 -26.76
CA ARG A 43 -23.40 -20.23 -27.34
C ARG A 43 -24.56 -20.89 -26.59
N GLU A 44 -24.38 -22.13 -26.12
CA GLU A 44 -25.41 -22.87 -25.38
C GLU A 44 -25.67 -22.24 -24.02
N SER A 45 -24.63 -21.82 -23.30
CA SER A 45 -24.75 -21.10 -22.03
C SER A 45 -25.58 -19.82 -22.18
N ARG A 46 -25.38 -19.07 -23.27
CA ARG A 46 -26.15 -17.86 -23.58
C ARG A 46 -27.63 -18.17 -23.83
N LYS A 47 -27.90 -19.27 -24.54
CA LYS A 47 -29.28 -19.70 -24.83
C LYS A 47 -29.97 -20.19 -23.56
N TYR A 48 -29.31 -21.03 -22.77
CA TYR A 48 -29.81 -21.52 -21.49
C TYR A 48 -30.12 -20.39 -20.50
N LEU A 49 -29.24 -19.40 -20.38
CA LEU A 49 -29.47 -18.24 -19.51
C LEU A 49 -30.61 -17.35 -20.01
N ARG A 50 -30.79 -17.23 -21.32
CA ARG A 50 -31.93 -16.50 -21.91
C ARG A 50 -33.25 -17.18 -21.61
N ASP A 51 -33.28 -18.51 -21.74
CA ASP A 51 -34.51 -19.28 -21.64
C ASP A 51 -34.94 -19.49 -20.17
N ASN A 52 -33.98 -19.64 -19.24
CA ASN A 52 -34.29 -19.89 -17.82
C ASN A 52 -34.21 -18.64 -16.93
N TYR A 53 -33.40 -17.65 -17.30
CA TYR A 53 -33.14 -16.47 -16.46
C TYR A 53 -33.14 -15.15 -17.25
N PRO A 54 -34.26 -14.78 -17.90
CA PRO A 54 -34.35 -13.54 -18.69
C PRO A 54 -34.09 -12.28 -17.85
N ALA A 55 -34.43 -12.31 -16.55
CA ALA A 55 -34.17 -11.23 -15.61
C ALA A 55 -32.67 -11.03 -15.31
N LEU A 56 -31.84 -12.08 -15.35
CA LEU A 56 -30.39 -11.95 -15.15
C LEU A 56 -29.71 -11.29 -16.35
N LEU A 57 -30.20 -11.56 -17.56
CA LEU A 57 -29.71 -10.92 -18.79
C LEU A 57 -30.05 -9.43 -18.84
N SER A 58 -31.28 -9.06 -18.49
CA SER A 58 -31.64 -7.65 -18.38
C SER A 58 -30.86 -6.96 -17.26
N LEU A 59 -30.58 -7.65 -16.14
CA LEU A 59 -29.71 -7.13 -15.09
C LEU A 59 -28.27 -6.97 -15.54
N LEU A 60 -27.71 -7.88 -16.35
CA LEU A 60 -26.36 -7.81 -16.90
C LEU A 60 -26.20 -6.68 -17.95
N GLU A 61 -27.20 -6.53 -18.83
CA GLU A 61 -27.24 -5.42 -19.80
C GLU A 61 -27.43 -4.08 -19.10
N CYS A 62 -28.34 -4.01 -18.12
CA CYS A 62 -28.54 -2.84 -17.27
C CYS A 62 -27.34 -2.61 -16.32
N GLN A 63 -26.59 -3.67 -15.99
CA GLN A 63 -25.37 -3.60 -15.17
C GLN A 63 -24.32 -2.75 -15.86
N ARG A 64 -24.23 -2.63 -17.19
CA ARG A 64 -23.24 -1.71 -17.79
C ARG A 64 -23.46 -0.25 -17.36
N ILE A 65 -24.70 0.17 -17.18
CA ILE A 65 -25.06 1.55 -16.77
C ILE A 65 -25.07 1.65 -15.24
N VAL A 66 -25.61 0.64 -14.56
CA VAL A 66 -25.71 0.60 -13.10
C VAL A 66 -24.36 0.34 -12.42
N LEU A 67 -23.45 -0.44 -13.04
CA LEU A 67 -22.09 -0.68 -12.57
C LEU A 67 -21.27 0.59 -12.63
N MET A 68 -21.38 1.40 -13.70
CA MET A 68 -20.72 2.71 -13.74
C MET A 68 -21.25 3.64 -12.64
N ALA A 69 -22.56 3.66 -12.41
CA ALA A 69 -23.15 4.46 -11.33
C ALA A 69 -22.78 3.94 -9.93
N ARG A 70 -22.69 2.63 -9.73
CA ARG A 70 -22.26 2.00 -8.46
C ARG A 70 -20.77 2.15 -8.21
N VAL A 71 -19.94 2.01 -9.25
CA VAL A 71 -18.49 2.24 -9.19
C VAL A 71 -18.20 3.71 -8.91
N ALA A 72 -18.89 4.64 -9.57
CA ALA A 72 -18.75 6.06 -9.27
C ALA A 72 -19.15 6.40 -7.82
N LYS A 73 -20.26 5.83 -7.32
CA LYS A 73 -20.66 5.98 -5.91
C LYS A 73 -19.66 5.33 -4.94
N SER A 74 -19.13 4.15 -5.28
CA SER A 74 -18.12 3.45 -4.49
C SER A 74 -16.82 4.25 -4.43
N ILE A 75 -16.34 4.76 -5.56
CA ILE A 75 -15.15 5.64 -5.63
C ILE A 75 -15.38 6.93 -4.83
N PHE A 76 -16.56 7.54 -4.95
CA PHE A 76 -16.90 8.73 -4.18
C PHE A 76 -16.91 8.47 -2.67
N TRP A 77 -17.51 7.36 -2.23
CA TRP A 77 -17.49 6.96 -0.82
C TRP A 77 -16.09 6.59 -0.35
N LEU A 78 -15.29 5.92 -1.18
CA LEU A 78 -13.92 5.54 -0.86
C LEU A 78 -13.05 6.80 -0.70
N ALA A 79 -13.21 7.79 -1.59
CA ALA A 79 -12.56 9.10 -1.49
C ALA A 79 -13.02 9.87 -0.24
N ALA A 80 -14.32 9.88 0.05
CA ALA A 80 -14.87 10.52 1.24
C ALA A 80 -14.35 9.87 2.54
N PHE A 81 -14.33 8.54 2.61
CA PHE A 81 -13.84 7.79 3.77
C PHE A 81 -12.32 7.84 3.91
N THR A 82 -11.55 7.88 2.81
CA THR A 82 -10.10 8.12 2.89
C THR A 82 -9.79 9.53 3.35
N GLY A 83 -10.50 10.55 2.84
CA GLY A 83 -10.38 11.93 3.33
C GLY A 83 -10.72 12.07 4.82
N LEU A 84 -11.84 11.49 5.26
CA LEU A 84 -12.24 11.45 6.66
C LEU A 84 -11.24 10.68 7.53
N GLY A 85 -10.75 9.54 7.05
CA GLY A 85 -9.75 8.73 7.73
C GLY A 85 -8.44 9.48 7.92
N TYR A 86 -7.99 10.23 6.90
CA TYR A 86 -6.77 11.04 6.98
C TYR A 86 -6.93 12.22 7.94
N GLY A 87 -8.08 12.89 7.91
CA GLY A 87 -8.39 13.99 8.86
C GLY A 87 -8.44 13.52 10.31
N LEU A 88 -9.08 12.37 10.59
CA LEU A 88 -9.10 11.76 11.93
C LEU A 88 -7.72 11.27 12.38
N LEU A 89 -6.89 10.76 11.47
CA LEU A 89 -5.49 10.41 11.75
C LEU A 89 -4.65 11.65 12.10
N GLY A 90 -4.94 12.80 11.50
CA GLY A 90 -4.32 14.08 11.85
C GLY A 90 -4.71 14.56 13.25
N LEU A 91 -5.97 14.36 13.66
CA LEU A 91 -6.49 14.77 14.97
C LEU A 91 -6.13 13.80 16.11
N THR A 92 -5.86 12.54 15.81
CA THR A 92 -5.57 11.49 16.83
C THR A 92 -4.10 11.21 17.07
N LYS A 93 -3.19 11.82 16.28
CA LYS A 93 -1.75 11.71 16.49
C LYS A 93 -1.27 12.78 17.47
N THR A 94 -0.70 12.34 18.58
CA THR A 94 0.09 13.22 19.45
C THR A 94 1.36 13.67 18.71
N PRO A 95 1.88 14.89 18.95
CA PRO A 95 3.06 15.41 18.26
C PRO A 95 4.32 14.54 18.46
N GLU A 96 4.35 13.73 19.52
CA GLU A 96 5.44 12.80 19.83
C GLU A 96 5.44 11.55 18.94
N GLU A 97 4.28 11.00 18.58
CA GLU A 97 4.19 9.83 17.69
C GLU A 97 4.54 10.18 16.25
N ILE A 98 4.22 11.40 15.80
CA ILE A 98 4.62 11.90 14.47
C ILE A 98 6.15 11.98 14.37
N LYS A 99 6.82 12.49 15.41
CA LYS A 99 8.30 12.53 15.49
C LYS A 99 8.93 11.15 15.52
N LYS A 100 8.25 10.14 16.07
CA LYS A 100 8.75 8.77 16.11
C LYS A 100 8.58 8.08 14.75
N ILE A 101 7.43 8.23 14.12
CA ILE A 101 7.16 7.71 12.77
C ILE A 101 8.10 8.33 11.75
N SER A 102 8.38 9.65 11.85
CA SER A 102 9.35 10.33 11.00
C SER A 102 10.81 9.97 11.30
N ARG A 103 11.11 9.29 12.42
CA ARG A 103 12.46 8.77 12.71
C ARG A 103 12.64 7.33 12.22
N ASP A 104 11.56 6.56 12.18
CA ASP A 104 11.57 5.12 11.86
C ASP A 104 11.36 4.82 10.36
N LEU A 105 10.98 5.83 9.55
CA LEU A 105 10.84 5.67 8.10
C LEU A 105 12.23 5.60 7.42
N PRO A 106 12.51 4.58 6.59
CA PRO A 106 13.75 4.52 5.83
C PRO A 106 13.78 5.70 4.84
N GLY A 107 14.80 6.55 4.96
CA GLY A 107 14.94 7.79 4.18
C GLY A 107 14.42 9.06 4.86
N ALA A 108 13.83 8.96 6.06
CA ALA A 108 13.46 10.15 6.82
C ALA A 108 14.68 10.74 7.55
N GLU A 109 14.90 12.00 7.25
CA GLU A 109 16.15 12.75 7.36
C GLU A 109 16.61 12.94 8.81
N LYS A 110 17.81 12.45 9.13
CA LYS A 110 18.47 12.66 10.43
C LYS A 110 19.29 13.95 10.38
N ASP A 111 18.67 15.09 10.71
CA ASP A 111 19.31 16.40 10.95
C ASP A 111 20.13 16.95 9.75
N PRO A 112 19.80 18.13 9.20
CA PRO A 112 20.50 18.71 8.05
C PRO A 112 22.02 18.85 8.23
N ARG A 113 22.53 18.92 9.48
CA ARG A 113 23.99 18.95 9.74
C ARG A 113 24.69 17.61 9.49
N ASN A 114 23.97 16.49 9.55
CA ASN A 114 24.54 15.16 9.39
C ASN A 114 24.73 14.79 7.91
N ILE A 115 23.91 15.36 7.02
CA ILE A 115 23.97 15.15 5.57
C ILE A 115 25.33 15.61 5.02
N TYR A 116 25.80 16.78 5.46
CA TYR A 116 27.12 17.28 5.04
C TYR A 116 28.26 16.39 5.54
N LYS A 117 28.14 15.84 6.75
CA LYS A 117 29.12 14.89 7.30
C LYS A 117 29.15 13.57 6.54
N GLU A 118 28.00 13.02 6.18
CA GLU A 118 27.91 11.78 5.40
C GLU A 118 28.43 11.99 3.97
N LYS A 119 28.09 13.12 3.34
CA LYS A 119 28.63 13.49 2.02
C LYS A 119 30.15 13.67 2.06
N GLN A 120 30.69 14.34 3.08
CA GLN A 120 32.13 14.47 3.26
C GLN A 120 32.81 13.12 3.47
N LYS A 121 32.25 12.24 4.30
CA LYS A 121 32.76 10.87 4.47
C LYS A 121 32.78 10.10 3.16
N PHE A 122 31.73 10.23 2.36
CA PHE A 122 31.65 9.57 1.06
C PHE A 122 32.71 10.09 0.09
N ILE A 123 32.88 11.41 -0.02
CA ILE A 123 33.91 12.04 -0.85
C ILE A 123 35.31 11.59 -0.42
N ASN A 124 35.61 11.61 0.89
CA ASN A 124 36.90 11.15 1.41
C ASN A 124 37.14 9.66 1.12
N THR A 125 36.09 8.84 1.15
CA THR A 125 36.18 7.40 0.83
C THR A 125 36.50 7.19 -0.65
N LEU A 126 35.88 7.97 -1.54
CA LEU A 126 36.16 7.93 -2.98
C LEU A 126 37.58 8.41 -3.29
N GLU A 127 38.03 9.48 -2.64
CA GLU A 127 39.38 10.00 -2.82
C GLU A 127 40.44 9.00 -2.33
N ALA A 128 40.21 8.36 -1.17
CA ALA A 128 41.06 7.30 -0.66
C ALA A 128 41.10 6.08 -1.60
N ALA A 129 39.95 5.70 -2.18
CA ALA A 129 39.85 4.60 -3.14
C ALA A 129 40.57 4.92 -4.46
N ALA A 130 40.55 6.18 -4.90
CA ALA A 130 41.26 6.61 -6.09
C ALA A 130 42.79 6.62 -5.90
N LYS A 131 43.27 6.89 -4.68
CA LYS A 131 44.70 6.90 -4.33
C LYS A 131 45.25 5.53 -3.93
N SER A 132 44.38 4.58 -3.56
CA SER A 132 44.81 3.25 -3.14
C SER A 132 45.17 2.37 -4.35
N GLU A 133 46.32 1.68 -4.27
CA GLU A 133 46.76 0.74 -5.31
C GLU A 133 45.88 -0.53 -5.39
N LYS A 134 45.24 -0.91 -4.28
CA LYS A 134 44.36 -2.09 -4.21
C LYS A 134 42.89 -1.66 -4.19
N PRO A 135 42.02 -2.34 -4.96
CA PRO A 135 40.61 -1.99 -4.97
C PRO A 135 39.91 -2.37 -3.67
N PHE A 136 39.00 -1.52 -3.19
CA PHE A 136 38.37 -1.61 -1.87
C PHE A 136 37.53 -2.87 -1.63
N TYR A 137 37.04 -3.54 -2.68
CA TYR A 137 36.29 -4.79 -2.52
C TYR A 137 37.17 -5.99 -2.11
N LEU A 138 38.50 -5.84 -2.14
CA LEU A 138 39.45 -6.85 -1.66
C LEU A 138 39.98 -6.55 -0.25
N LEU A 139 39.67 -5.37 0.30
CA LEU A 139 40.15 -4.94 1.61
C LEU A 139 39.13 -5.26 2.69
N THR A 140 39.62 -5.61 3.87
CA THR A 140 38.79 -5.74 5.06
C THR A 140 38.37 -4.35 5.56
N LYS A 141 37.29 -4.29 6.34
CA LYS A 141 36.75 -3.02 6.85
C LYS A 141 37.80 -2.22 7.65
N GLU A 142 38.65 -2.92 8.40
CA GLU A 142 39.71 -2.31 9.22
C GLU A 142 40.81 -1.67 8.36
N GLU A 143 41.17 -2.31 7.25
CA GLU A 143 42.15 -1.78 6.29
C GLU A 143 41.63 -0.57 5.51
N ILE A 144 40.32 -0.57 5.18
CA ILE A 144 39.65 0.57 4.54
C ILE A 144 39.66 1.77 5.49
N GLU A 145 39.31 1.58 6.77
CA GLU A 145 39.33 2.64 7.77
C GLU A 145 40.74 3.17 8.04
N ALA A 146 41.76 2.29 8.03
CA ALA A 146 43.16 2.70 8.13
C ALA A 146 43.63 3.53 6.93
N THR A 147 43.13 3.23 5.73
CA THR A 147 43.46 3.95 4.49
C THR A 147 42.80 5.32 4.41
N ILE A 148 41.55 5.45 4.90
CA ILE A 148 40.82 6.73 4.97
C ILE A 148 41.42 7.70 6.01
N ARG A 149 42.11 7.19 7.03
CA ARG A 149 42.77 8.00 8.07
C ARG A 149 44.18 8.48 7.71
N ARG A 150 44.80 7.93 6.66
CA ARG A 150 46.10 8.35 6.14
C ARG A 150 45.95 9.57 5.23
#